data_AF-A0A924LQC2-F1
#
_entry.id   AF-A0A924LQC2-F1
#
_cell.length_a   1.000
_cell.length_b   1.000
_cell.length_c   1.000
_cell.angle_alpha   90.00
_cell.angle_beta   90.00
_cell.angle_gamma   90.00
#
_symmetry.space_group_name_H-M   'P 1'
#
loop_
_entity.id
_entity.type
_entity.pdbx_description
1 polymer ?
#
loop_
_entity_poly.entity_id
_entity_poly.type
_entity_poly.pdbx_seq_one_letter_code
_entity_poly.pdbx_strand_id
1 'polypeptide(L)'
;MSVDQPVLDPLDRDAVDGVEAAHLALRGRRELQLLEDPSVLAMAQLLVERWRDAAPWVRAAVATVDRFAREVALGDLPGLLAAGRADPAEADRSLQRLARRHDGLSAGQMASLAFGPKLWWTVAGVPVTWLPLSQGDGHRPLPSVQSGVRLLLLSVIGSGATQDELRAVRVGDAGSLNAAGRIVPDVQAEPLAVAYRDVDGEHLTFLSYEARQALLDLRASLGPSGPDDLLLPAKDAAEASTAALAAGSALVGAGNDVNVTLCRATGDFFRAWGMPGARFDIRTAPAEEHP
;
A
#
# COMPACT_ATOMS: atom_id res chain seq x y z
N MET A 1 -57.14 4.89 -10.97
CA MET A 1 -55.99 5.44 -11.73
C MET A 1 -55.36 6.48 -10.80
N SER A 2 -54.49 6.13 -9.85
CA SER A 2 -53.12 5.55 -9.99
C SER A 2 -52.32 6.39 -11.01
N VAL A 3 -51.25 7.09 -10.62
CA VAL A 3 -50.05 6.54 -9.99
C VAL A 3 -49.48 7.50 -8.93
N ASP A 4 -49.42 7.05 -7.68
CA ASP A 4 -48.46 7.53 -6.68
C ASP A 4 -47.08 7.06 -7.13
N GLN A 5 -46.18 7.98 -7.46
CA GLN A 5 -44.77 7.63 -7.60
C GLN A 5 -44.16 7.55 -6.20
N PRO A 6 -43.54 6.42 -5.80
CA PRO A 6 -42.82 6.37 -4.55
C PRO A 6 -41.59 7.27 -4.68
N VAL A 7 -41.50 8.23 -3.76
CA VAL A 7 -40.29 8.96 -3.45
C VAL A 7 -39.23 7.91 -3.09
N LEU A 8 -38.19 7.80 -3.92
CA LEU A 8 -37.03 6.99 -3.60
C LEU A 8 -36.35 7.58 -2.37
N ASP A 9 -36.40 6.81 -1.28
CA ASP A 9 -35.67 7.06 -0.04
C ASP A 9 -34.15 7.05 -0.33
N PRO A 10 -33.34 8.03 0.10
CA PRO A 10 -31.91 8.06 -0.21
C PRO A 10 -31.05 7.12 0.67
N LEU A 11 -31.65 6.13 1.34
CA LEU A 11 -31.00 5.33 2.40
C LEU A 11 -30.59 3.90 2.02
N ASP A 12 -30.62 3.53 0.74
CA ASP A 12 -30.12 2.21 0.26
C ASP A 12 -28.94 2.37 -0.71
N ARG A 13 -27.86 2.98 -0.23
CA ARG A 13 -26.52 2.65 -0.75
C ARG A 13 -25.99 1.52 0.11
N ASP A 14 -26.42 0.33 -0.28
CA ASP A 14 -26.10 -0.97 0.30
C ASP A 14 -24.71 -1.00 0.93
N ALA A 15 -24.67 -1.36 2.22
CA ALA A 15 -23.47 -1.91 2.83
C ALA A 15 -23.13 -3.19 2.05
N VAL A 16 -22.28 -3.06 1.03
CA VAL A 16 -21.70 -4.20 0.34
C VAL A 16 -21.13 -5.10 1.43
N ASP A 17 -21.63 -6.34 1.52
CA ASP A 17 -21.13 -7.33 2.47
C ASP A 17 -19.59 -7.32 2.39
N GLY A 18 -18.90 -7.27 3.53
CA GLY A 18 -17.43 -7.23 3.58
C GLY A 18 -16.81 -8.37 2.75
N VAL A 19 -17.51 -9.51 2.63
CA VAL A 19 -17.15 -10.60 1.72
C VAL A 19 -17.22 -10.16 0.25
N GLU A 20 -18.33 -9.60 -0.19
CA GLU A 20 -18.53 -9.17 -1.57
C GLU A 20 -17.53 -8.08 -1.96
N ALA A 21 -17.30 -7.10 -1.08
CA ALA A 21 -16.32 -6.04 -1.30
C ALA A 21 -14.89 -6.58 -1.45
N ALA A 22 -14.51 -7.58 -0.63
CA ALA A 22 -13.21 -8.25 -0.75
C ALA A 22 -13.08 -9.00 -2.09
N HIS A 23 -14.13 -9.70 -2.53
CA HIS A 23 -14.14 -10.37 -3.84
C HIS A 23 -14.07 -9.37 -5.00
N LEU A 24 -14.80 -8.27 -4.90
CA LEU A 24 -14.78 -7.20 -5.91
C LEU A 24 -13.39 -6.56 -6.03
N ALA A 25 -12.70 -6.36 -4.90
CA ALA A 25 -11.33 -5.84 -4.89
C ALA A 25 -10.35 -6.72 -5.69
N LEU A 26 -10.56 -8.04 -5.73
CA LEU A 26 -9.70 -9.01 -6.43
C LEU A 26 -10.27 -9.50 -7.78
N ARG A 27 -11.40 -8.97 -8.25
CA ARG A 27 -12.01 -9.40 -9.51
C ARG A 27 -11.02 -9.33 -10.68
N GLY A 28 -10.91 -10.43 -11.43
CA GLY A 28 -10.01 -10.56 -12.58
C GLY A 28 -8.53 -10.80 -12.22
N ARG A 29 -8.21 -10.98 -10.93
CA ARG A 29 -6.85 -11.29 -10.46
C ARG A 29 -6.75 -12.76 -10.09
N ARG A 30 -5.57 -13.36 -10.32
CA ARG A 30 -5.31 -14.77 -9.95
C ARG A 30 -5.40 -15.00 -8.45
N GLU A 31 -5.11 -13.96 -7.66
CA GLU A 31 -5.10 -14.04 -6.20
C GLU A 31 -6.51 -14.19 -5.60
N LEU A 32 -7.58 -14.02 -6.40
CA LEU A 32 -8.96 -14.18 -5.95
C LEU A 32 -9.21 -15.54 -5.29
N GLN A 33 -8.61 -16.61 -5.82
CA GLN A 33 -8.76 -17.97 -5.27
C GLN A 33 -8.25 -18.09 -3.83
N LEU A 34 -7.35 -17.21 -3.37
CA LEU A 34 -6.86 -17.26 -1.99
C LEU A 34 -7.94 -16.88 -0.98
N LEU A 35 -9.03 -16.22 -1.39
CA LEU A 35 -10.15 -15.92 -0.49
C LEU A 35 -10.94 -17.17 -0.08
N GLU A 36 -10.70 -18.33 -0.71
CA GLU A 36 -11.24 -19.62 -0.25
C GLU A 36 -10.63 -20.05 1.09
N ASP A 37 -9.43 -19.56 1.44
CA ASP A 37 -8.86 -19.72 2.78
C ASP A 37 -9.54 -18.76 3.76
N PRO A 38 -10.23 -19.25 4.81
CA PRO A 38 -10.95 -18.39 5.75
C PRO A 38 -10.08 -17.35 6.46
N SER A 39 -8.80 -17.65 6.68
CA SER A 39 -7.87 -16.73 7.36
C SER A 39 -7.45 -15.57 6.45
N VAL A 40 -7.36 -15.81 5.14
CA VAL A 40 -7.08 -14.76 4.15
C VAL A 40 -8.34 -13.91 3.92
N LEU A 41 -9.51 -14.53 3.86
CA LEU A 41 -10.78 -13.80 3.77
C LEU A 41 -10.99 -12.89 4.98
N ALA A 42 -10.76 -13.37 6.21
CA ALA A 42 -10.88 -12.55 7.41
C ALA A 42 -9.95 -11.32 7.39
N MET A 43 -8.71 -11.49 6.91
CA MET A 43 -7.78 -10.36 6.72
C MET A 43 -8.33 -9.36 5.69
N ALA A 44 -8.86 -9.84 4.56
CA ALA A 44 -9.41 -8.97 3.52
C ALA A 44 -10.66 -8.22 4.01
N GLN A 45 -11.55 -8.88 4.76
CA GLN A 45 -12.73 -8.27 5.37
C GLN A 45 -12.33 -7.18 6.37
N LEU A 46 -11.34 -7.43 7.22
CA LEU A 46 -10.85 -6.42 8.16
C LEU A 46 -10.36 -5.15 7.43
N LEU A 47 -9.68 -5.32 6.29
CA LEU A 47 -9.24 -4.19 5.48
C LEU A 47 -10.44 -3.43 4.89
N VAL A 48 -11.47 -4.13 4.42
CA VAL A 48 -12.72 -3.50 3.94
C VAL A 48 -13.43 -2.73 5.04
N GLU A 49 -13.50 -3.28 6.25
CA GLU A 49 -14.23 -2.68 7.36
C GLU A 49 -13.59 -1.41 7.92
N ARG A 50 -12.26 -1.29 7.81
CA ARG A 50 -11.49 -0.25 8.53
C ARG A 50 -10.83 0.78 7.61
N TRP A 51 -10.73 0.55 6.31
CA TRP A 51 -10.11 1.48 5.34
C TRP A 51 -11.16 2.13 4.43
N ARG A 52 -11.06 3.45 4.23
CA ARG A 52 -11.95 4.22 3.34
C ARG A 52 -11.92 3.71 1.89
N ASP A 53 -10.73 3.52 1.32
CA ASP A 53 -10.52 2.90 0.00
C ASP A 53 -9.75 1.60 0.19
N ALA A 54 -10.47 0.53 0.50
CA ALA A 54 -9.88 -0.75 0.89
C ALA A 54 -9.29 -1.55 -0.28
N ALA A 55 -9.75 -1.33 -1.52
CA ALA A 55 -9.40 -2.21 -2.64
C ALA A 55 -7.89 -2.26 -2.93
N PRO A 56 -7.13 -1.15 -2.94
CA PRO A 56 -5.67 -1.18 -3.06
C PRO A 56 -4.98 -1.99 -1.95
N TRP A 57 -5.46 -1.86 -0.71
CA TRP A 57 -4.90 -2.55 0.45
C TRP A 57 -5.16 -4.05 0.41
N VAL A 58 -6.39 -4.46 0.09
CA VAL A 58 -6.73 -5.87 -0.13
C VAL A 58 -5.86 -6.47 -1.22
N ARG A 59 -5.71 -5.77 -2.36
CA ARG A 59 -4.86 -6.22 -3.46
C ARG A 59 -3.40 -6.40 -3.05
N ALA A 60 -2.84 -5.44 -2.31
CA ALA A 60 -1.45 -5.49 -1.85
C ALA A 60 -1.23 -6.60 -0.81
N ALA A 61 -2.11 -6.71 0.17
CA ALA A 61 -2.03 -7.72 1.22
C ALA A 61 -2.16 -9.13 0.64
N VAL A 62 -3.21 -9.40 -0.15
CA VAL A 62 -3.44 -10.74 -0.69
C VAL A 62 -2.37 -11.14 -1.72
N ALA A 63 -1.86 -10.20 -2.54
CA ALA A 63 -0.76 -10.51 -3.46
C ALA A 63 0.55 -10.88 -2.74
N THR A 64 0.83 -10.26 -1.61
CA THR A 64 2.02 -10.57 -0.81
C THR A 64 1.85 -11.85 0.00
N VAL A 65 0.63 -12.16 0.46
CA VAL A 65 0.28 -13.48 1.01
C VAL A 65 0.39 -14.59 -0.04
N ASP A 66 -0.10 -14.40 -1.26
CA ASP A 66 0.04 -15.37 -2.37
C ASP A 66 1.51 -15.69 -2.67
N ARG A 67 2.37 -14.67 -2.66
CA ARG A 67 3.81 -14.89 -2.80
C ARG A 67 4.39 -15.66 -1.62
N PHE A 68 4.05 -15.27 -0.39
CA PHE A 68 4.50 -15.94 0.82
C PHE A 68 4.04 -17.41 0.89
N ALA A 69 2.82 -17.69 0.45
CA ALA A 69 2.26 -19.03 0.34
C ALA A 69 3.15 -19.92 -0.55
N ARG A 70 3.54 -19.43 -1.74
CA ARG A 70 4.40 -20.17 -2.67
C ARG A 70 5.84 -20.32 -2.19
N GLU A 71 6.42 -19.27 -1.62
CA GLU A 71 7.87 -19.22 -1.34
C GLU A 71 8.24 -19.74 0.06
N VAL A 72 7.31 -19.69 1.01
CA VAL A 72 7.56 -20.02 2.42
C VAL A 72 6.61 -21.08 2.96
N ALA A 73 5.31 -20.98 2.68
CA ALA A 73 4.33 -21.96 3.13
C ALA A 73 4.27 -23.21 2.23
N LEU A 74 5.02 -23.23 1.12
CA LEU A 74 5.02 -24.32 0.13
C LEU A 74 3.62 -24.68 -0.40
N GLY A 75 2.72 -23.70 -0.45
CA GLY A 75 1.33 -23.86 -0.86
C GLY A 75 0.35 -24.23 0.25
N ASP A 76 0.82 -24.44 1.49
CA ASP A 76 -0.02 -24.85 2.63
C ASP A 76 -0.09 -23.75 3.71
N LEU A 77 -0.86 -22.70 3.42
CA LEU A 77 -1.16 -21.64 4.40
C LEU A 77 -1.89 -22.17 5.65
N PRO A 78 -2.92 -23.04 5.54
CA PRO A 78 -3.60 -23.59 6.71
C PRO A 78 -2.67 -24.38 7.64
N GLY A 79 -1.80 -25.22 7.07
CA GLY A 79 -0.81 -25.99 7.82
C GLY A 79 0.23 -25.09 8.50
N LEU A 80 0.71 -24.06 7.80
CA LEU A 80 1.59 -23.06 8.40
C LEU A 80 0.90 -22.32 9.55
N LEU A 81 -0.35 -21.89 9.38
CA LEU A 81 -1.12 -21.23 10.42
C LEU A 81 -1.35 -22.13 11.64
N ALA A 82 -1.66 -23.41 11.42
CA ALA A 82 -1.78 -24.38 12.49
C ALA A 82 -0.47 -24.53 13.27
N ALA A 83 0.67 -24.57 12.58
CA ALA A 83 1.99 -24.59 13.22
C ALA A 83 2.25 -23.32 14.05
N GLY A 84 1.90 -22.14 13.54
CA GLY A 84 2.03 -20.87 14.27
C GLY A 84 1.12 -20.75 15.50
N ARG A 85 -0.06 -21.37 15.47
CA ARG A 85 -0.94 -21.46 16.65
C ARG A 85 -0.38 -22.39 17.71
N ALA A 86 0.34 -23.43 17.32
CA ALA A 86 1.01 -24.34 18.24
C ALA A 86 2.32 -23.76 18.81
N ASP A 87 3.08 -23.04 17.99
CA ASP A 87 4.30 -22.33 18.38
C ASP A 87 4.33 -20.92 17.76
N PRO A 88 4.04 -19.86 18.55
CA PRO A 88 4.03 -18.48 18.06
C PRO A 88 5.36 -18.04 17.42
N ALA A 89 6.49 -18.64 17.80
CA ALA A 89 7.77 -18.32 17.18
C ALA A 89 7.84 -18.73 15.70
N GLU A 90 6.94 -19.59 15.23
CA GLU A 90 6.88 -19.99 13.82
C GLU A 90 6.49 -18.82 12.90
N ALA A 91 5.67 -17.87 13.38
CA ALA A 91 5.33 -16.67 12.63
C ALA A 91 6.60 -15.86 12.29
N ASP A 92 7.40 -15.53 13.30
CA ASP A 92 8.66 -14.80 13.10
C ASP A 92 9.69 -15.62 12.30
N ARG A 93 9.82 -16.94 12.57
CA ARG A 93 10.73 -17.80 11.79
C ARG A 93 10.34 -17.84 10.31
N SER A 94 9.05 -17.89 10.00
CA SER A 94 8.54 -17.92 8.63
C SER A 94 8.79 -16.59 7.89
N LEU A 95 8.59 -15.45 8.55
CA LEU A 95 8.95 -14.13 8.00
C LEU A 95 10.45 -13.99 7.79
N GLN A 96 11.27 -14.52 8.70
CA GLN A 96 12.72 -14.55 8.52
C GLN A 96 13.15 -15.47 7.37
N ARG A 97 12.40 -16.56 7.09
CA ARG A 97 12.62 -17.35 5.87
C ARG A 97 12.31 -16.54 4.62
N LEU A 98 11.25 -15.72 4.62
CA LEU A 98 10.96 -14.81 3.51
C LEU A 98 12.13 -13.84 3.28
N ALA A 99 12.60 -13.17 4.35
CA ALA A 99 13.70 -12.22 4.28
C ALA A 99 14.96 -12.84 3.67
N ARG A 100 15.39 -14.01 4.17
CA ARG A 100 16.57 -14.74 3.66
C ARG A 100 16.48 -15.12 2.18
N ARG A 101 15.28 -15.36 1.64
CA ARG A 101 15.11 -15.68 0.20
C ARG A 101 15.29 -14.46 -0.68
N HIS A 102 15.18 -13.27 -0.11
CA HIS A 102 15.25 -11.98 -0.79
C HIS A 102 16.41 -11.13 -0.27
N ASP A 103 17.51 -11.80 0.08
CA ASP A 103 18.77 -11.15 0.44
C ASP A 103 19.22 -10.26 -0.73
N GLY A 104 19.22 -8.94 -0.51
CA GLY A 104 19.53 -7.93 -1.53
C GLY A 104 18.40 -6.95 -1.84
N LEU A 105 17.17 -7.21 -1.37
CA LEU A 105 16.12 -6.18 -1.41
C LEU A 105 16.40 -5.06 -0.40
N SER A 106 16.02 -3.85 -0.76
CA SER A 106 16.03 -2.73 0.19
C SER A 106 15.03 -2.98 1.34
N ALA A 107 15.22 -2.31 2.46
CA ALA A 107 14.31 -2.43 3.60
C ALA A 107 12.85 -2.07 3.23
N GLY A 108 12.62 -1.05 2.39
CA GLY A 108 11.29 -0.69 1.92
C GLY A 108 10.66 -1.72 0.97
N GLN A 109 11.46 -2.34 0.11
CA GLN A 109 10.99 -3.47 -0.72
C GLN A 109 10.63 -4.67 0.15
N MET A 110 11.43 -4.95 1.18
CA MET A 110 11.16 -6.05 2.10
C MET A 110 9.95 -5.79 2.99
N ALA A 111 9.76 -4.56 3.47
CA ALA A 111 8.55 -4.12 4.14
C ALA A 111 7.31 -4.33 3.25
N SER A 112 7.39 -3.93 1.98
CA SER A 112 6.30 -4.13 1.01
C SER A 112 5.97 -5.62 0.83
N LEU A 113 6.96 -6.50 0.79
CA LEU A 113 6.72 -7.95 0.67
C LEU A 113 6.20 -8.59 1.96
N ALA A 114 6.61 -8.08 3.11
CA ALA A 114 6.18 -8.57 4.43
C ALA A 114 4.78 -8.08 4.83
N PHE A 115 4.23 -7.09 4.12
CA PHE A 115 2.97 -6.42 4.42
C PHE A 115 1.81 -7.40 4.68
N GLY A 116 1.39 -8.15 3.66
CA GLY A 116 0.30 -9.12 3.78
C GLY A 116 0.58 -10.23 4.79
N PRO A 117 1.75 -10.89 4.78
CA PRO A 117 2.07 -11.94 5.75
C PRO A 117 1.99 -11.50 7.21
N LYS A 118 2.45 -10.29 7.55
CA LYS A 118 2.34 -9.77 8.92
C LYS A 118 0.90 -9.51 9.32
N LEU A 119 0.10 -8.92 8.41
CA LEU A 119 -1.33 -8.71 8.65
C LEU A 119 -2.06 -10.03 8.81
N TRP A 120 -1.80 -10.99 7.93
CA TRP A 120 -2.42 -12.31 7.95
C TRP A 120 -2.18 -13.03 9.29
N TRP A 121 -0.92 -13.11 9.75
CA TRP A 121 -0.60 -13.68 11.07
C TRP A 121 -1.33 -12.97 12.20
N THR A 122 -1.30 -11.63 12.19
CA THR A 122 -1.93 -10.79 13.21
C THR A 122 -3.44 -11.02 13.29
N VAL A 123 -4.14 -10.96 12.15
CA VAL A 123 -5.59 -11.17 12.07
C VAL A 123 -5.98 -12.60 12.43
N ALA A 124 -5.14 -13.57 12.09
CA ALA A 124 -5.35 -14.97 12.47
C ALA A 124 -5.08 -15.26 13.97
N GLY A 125 -4.71 -14.23 14.75
CA GLY A 125 -4.52 -14.28 16.20
C GLY A 125 -3.15 -14.81 16.64
N VAL A 126 -2.18 -14.90 15.72
CA VAL A 126 -0.82 -15.36 16.04
C VAL A 126 0.08 -14.14 16.24
N PRO A 127 0.71 -13.99 17.42
CA PRO A 127 1.64 -12.90 17.68
C PRO A 127 2.79 -12.92 16.68
N VAL A 128 3.13 -11.74 16.16
CA VAL A 128 4.23 -11.56 15.22
C VAL A 128 4.95 -10.25 15.53
N THR A 129 6.25 -10.20 15.29
CA THR A 129 7.03 -8.99 15.55
C THR A 129 6.77 -7.93 14.47
N TRP A 130 6.23 -6.78 14.87
CA TRP A 130 5.98 -5.64 13.98
C TRP A 130 7.23 -4.76 13.78
N LEU A 131 8.42 -5.35 13.69
CA LEU A 131 9.66 -4.61 13.38
C LEU A 131 10.13 -4.89 11.94
N PRO A 132 10.88 -3.98 11.29
CA PRO A 132 11.43 -4.23 9.97
C PRO A 132 12.23 -5.56 9.92
N LEU A 133 11.94 -6.40 8.92
CA LEU A 133 12.61 -7.70 8.76
C LEU A 133 14.06 -7.57 8.25
N SER A 134 14.35 -6.50 7.54
CA SER A 134 15.68 -6.14 7.08
C SER A 134 15.96 -4.69 7.44
N GLN A 135 17.17 -4.44 7.95
CA GLN A 135 17.69 -3.10 8.20
C GLN A 135 18.54 -2.61 7.02
N GLY A 136 18.45 -3.27 5.86
CA GLY A 136 19.38 -3.09 4.75
C GLY A 136 19.67 -1.63 4.41
N ASP A 137 20.97 -1.29 4.34
CA ASP A 137 21.56 0.03 4.07
C ASP A 137 21.24 0.61 2.67
N GLY A 138 20.28 0.03 1.95
CA GLY A 138 19.96 0.37 0.57
C GLY A 138 19.24 1.70 0.38
N HIS A 139 19.05 2.50 1.43
CA HIS A 139 18.44 3.82 1.28
C HIS A 139 19.46 4.78 0.67
N ARG A 140 19.47 4.87 -0.66
CA ARG A 140 20.09 6.02 -1.32
C ARG A 140 19.29 7.25 -0.86
N PRO A 141 19.91 8.20 -0.13
CA PRO A 141 19.18 9.35 0.35
C PRO A 141 18.56 10.05 -0.84
N LEU A 142 17.24 10.24 -0.80
CA LEU A 142 16.63 11.25 -1.66
C LEU A 142 17.34 12.59 -1.37
N PRO A 143 17.48 13.50 -2.36
CA PRO A 143 18.03 14.84 -2.13
C PRO A 143 17.36 15.43 -0.88
N SER A 144 18.15 16.08 -0.02
CA SER A 144 17.80 16.41 1.37
C SER A 144 16.58 17.32 1.48
N VAL A 145 15.40 16.71 1.43
CA VAL A 145 14.12 17.35 1.78
C VAL A 145 13.99 17.22 3.30
N GLN A 146 13.61 18.32 3.97
CA GLN A 146 13.37 18.31 5.41
C GLN A 146 12.38 17.19 5.78
N SER A 147 12.64 16.47 6.89
CA SER A 147 11.90 15.25 7.25
C SER A 147 10.39 15.45 7.35
N GLY A 148 9.92 16.61 7.84
CA GLY A 148 8.49 16.93 7.88
C GLY A 148 7.84 17.08 6.49
N VAL A 149 8.54 17.72 5.53
CA VAL A 149 8.09 17.84 4.13
C VAL A 149 8.03 16.47 3.48
N ARG A 150 9.09 15.68 3.69
CA ARG A 150 9.21 14.32 3.15
C ARG A 150 8.12 13.40 3.71
N LEU A 151 7.85 13.49 5.01
CA LEU A 151 6.78 12.74 5.66
C LEU A 151 5.42 13.06 5.01
N LEU A 152 5.04 14.34 4.93
CA LEU A 152 3.75 14.72 4.33
C LEU A 152 3.63 14.30 2.87
N LEU A 153 4.69 14.51 2.08
CA LEU A 153 4.70 14.13 0.66
C LEU A 153 4.50 12.62 0.49
N LEU A 154 5.27 11.80 1.21
CA LEU A 154 5.22 10.34 1.08
C LEU A 154 3.94 9.74 1.68
N SER A 155 3.43 10.31 2.78
CA SER A 155 2.20 9.87 3.39
C SER A 155 1.01 10.09 2.45
N VAL A 156 0.90 11.24 1.76
CA VAL A 156 -0.22 11.49 0.83
C VAL A 156 -0.18 10.54 -0.38
N ILE A 157 1.01 10.24 -0.91
CA ILE A 157 1.15 9.37 -2.10
C ILE A 157 0.72 7.91 -1.81
N GLY A 158 0.95 7.42 -0.58
CA GLY A 158 0.76 6.01 -0.26
C GLY A 158 -0.44 5.68 0.63
N SER A 159 -0.98 6.63 1.38
CA SER A 159 -1.97 6.36 2.44
C SER A 159 -3.43 6.55 2.00
N GLY A 160 -3.67 7.32 0.92
CA GLY A 160 -5.02 7.75 0.54
C GLY A 160 -5.64 8.80 1.48
N ALA A 161 -4.93 9.22 2.54
CA ALA A 161 -5.34 10.30 3.42
C ALA A 161 -4.87 11.66 2.90
N THR A 162 -5.66 12.69 3.20
CA THR A 162 -5.35 14.10 2.92
C THR A 162 -4.30 14.64 3.88
N GLN A 163 -3.69 15.78 3.53
CA GLN A 163 -2.75 16.44 4.43
C GLN A 163 -3.39 16.85 5.75
N ASP A 164 -4.62 17.37 5.72
CA ASP A 164 -5.29 17.84 6.93
C ASP A 164 -5.64 16.70 7.89
N GLU A 165 -6.10 15.57 7.34
CA GLU A 165 -6.31 14.34 8.12
C GLU A 165 -5.02 13.87 8.78
N LEU A 166 -3.91 13.80 8.02
CA LEU A 166 -2.62 13.36 8.53
C LEU A 166 -2.01 14.31 9.57
N ARG A 167 -2.29 15.61 9.49
CA ARG A 167 -1.83 16.62 10.45
C ARG A 167 -2.52 16.53 11.80
N ALA A 168 -3.72 15.95 11.84
CA ALA A 168 -4.49 15.77 13.08
C ALA A 168 -4.11 14.49 13.85
N VAL A 169 -3.33 13.60 13.23
CA VAL A 169 -2.95 12.30 13.81
C VAL A 169 -2.01 12.49 15.00
N ARG A 170 -2.29 11.79 16.09
CA ARG A 170 -1.44 11.77 17.28
C ARG A 170 -0.48 10.59 17.30
N VAL A 171 0.56 10.68 18.11
CA VAL A 171 1.53 9.58 18.31
C VAL A 171 0.82 8.29 18.77
N GLY A 172 -0.18 8.41 19.65
CA GLY A 172 -0.98 7.27 20.12
C GLY A 172 -1.88 6.64 19.05
N ASP A 173 -2.12 7.33 17.93
CA ASP A 173 -2.94 6.86 16.82
C ASP A 173 -2.10 6.11 15.75
N ALA A 174 -0.80 5.93 15.99
CA ALA A 174 0.11 5.25 15.09
C ALA A 174 0.77 4.04 15.76
N GLY A 175 0.77 2.90 15.06
CA GLY A 175 1.36 1.70 15.63
C GLY A 175 1.22 0.43 14.81
N SER A 176 1.36 -0.67 15.53
CA SER A 176 1.02 -2.00 15.02
C SER A 176 -0.49 -2.23 15.11
N LEU A 177 -0.97 -3.32 14.50
CA LEU A 177 -2.36 -3.76 14.67
C LEU A 177 -2.43 -4.96 15.61
N ASN A 178 -3.53 -5.05 16.35
CA ASN A 178 -3.95 -6.32 16.96
C ASN A 178 -4.90 -7.10 16.02
N ALA A 179 -5.31 -8.30 16.44
CA ALA A 179 -6.17 -9.18 15.65
C ALA A 179 -7.53 -8.56 15.27
N ALA A 180 -8.03 -7.59 16.06
CA ALA A 180 -9.27 -6.88 15.79
C ALA A 180 -9.07 -5.62 14.93
N GLY A 181 -7.87 -5.41 14.37
CA GLY A 181 -7.53 -4.22 13.60
C GLY A 181 -7.55 -2.92 14.39
N ARG A 182 -7.27 -2.97 15.70
CA ARG A 182 -7.07 -1.77 16.51
C ARG A 182 -5.58 -1.46 16.63
N ILE A 183 -5.26 -0.16 16.67
CA ILE A 183 -3.90 0.32 16.86
C ILE A 183 -3.39 -0.08 18.25
N VAL A 184 -2.20 -0.65 18.27
CA VAL A 184 -1.35 -0.79 19.45
C VAL A 184 -0.20 0.21 19.29
N PRO A 185 -0.15 1.29 20.10
CA PRO A 185 0.78 2.40 19.88
C PRO A 185 2.24 1.94 19.83
N ASP A 186 2.89 2.15 18.68
CA ASP A 186 4.29 1.84 18.45
C ASP A 186 4.78 2.50 17.15
N VAL A 187 5.39 3.68 17.24
CA VAL A 187 5.92 4.38 16.05
C VAL A 187 7.04 3.60 15.35
N GLN A 188 7.61 2.57 15.99
CA GLN A 188 8.58 1.67 15.38
C GLN A 188 7.93 0.52 14.61
N ALA A 189 6.60 0.40 14.62
CA ALA A 189 5.90 -0.65 13.90
C ALA A 189 6.15 -0.59 12.38
N GLU A 190 6.28 -1.75 11.74
CA GLU A 190 6.40 -1.92 10.28
C GLU A 190 5.58 -3.15 9.85
N PRO A 191 4.51 -2.98 9.05
CA PRO A 191 4.00 -1.71 8.52
C PRO A 191 3.49 -0.76 9.63
N LEU A 192 3.64 0.55 9.43
CA LEU A 192 3.11 1.52 10.40
C LEU A 192 1.66 1.83 10.06
N ALA A 193 0.73 1.31 10.86
CA ALA A 193 -0.69 1.65 10.75
C ALA A 193 -0.95 3.01 11.42
N VAL A 194 -1.85 3.79 10.83
CA VAL A 194 -2.26 5.11 11.32
C VAL A 194 -3.78 5.20 11.33
N ALA A 195 -4.34 5.61 12.46
CA ALA A 195 -5.73 6.01 12.57
C ALA A 195 -5.89 7.51 12.32
N TYR A 196 -6.88 7.87 11.50
CA TYR A 196 -7.26 9.24 11.21
C TYR A 196 -8.78 9.36 11.17
N ARG A 197 -9.31 10.57 11.24
CA ARG A 197 -10.75 10.83 11.26
C ARG A 197 -11.15 11.80 10.16
N ASP A 198 -12.31 11.56 9.59
CA ASP A 198 -12.99 12.47 8.67
C ASP A 198 -14.47 12.66 9.07
N VAL A 199 -15.30 13.09 8.12
CA VAL A 199 -16.74 13.26 8.30
C VAL A 199 -17.51 11.94 8.41
N ASP A 200 -16.98 10.85 7.87
CA ASP A 200 -17.63 9.54 7.81
C ASP A 200 -17.22 8.64 8.99
N GLY A 201 -16.10 8.93 9.65
CA GLY A 201 -15.71 8.32 10.91
C GLY A 201 -14.21 8.19 11.12
N GLU A 202 -13.82 7.17 11.88
CA GLU A 202 -12.42 6.78 12.05
C GLU A 202 -12.04 5.75 10.98
N HIS A 203 -10.93 6.02 10.30
CA HIS A 203 -10.37 5.14 9.28
C HIS A 203 -8.91 4.82 9.60
N LEU A 204 -8.46 3.69 9.07
CA LEU A 204 -7.06 3.29 9.10
C LEU A 204 -6.40 3.50 7.75
N THR A 205 -5.09 3.70 7.80
CA THR A 205 -4.19 3.64 6.65
C THR A 205 -2.83 3.07 7.06
N PHE A 206 -1.96 2.80 6.10
CA PHE A 206 -0.56 2.47 6.37
C PHE A 206 0.37 3.52 5.77
N LEU A 207 1.41 3.86 6.53
CA LEU A 207 2.53 4.63 5.99
C LEU A 207 3.53 3.66 5.34
N SER A 208 4.05 4.06 4.18
CA SER A 208 5.18 3.37 3.55
C SER A 208 6.40 3.35 4.48
N TYR A 209 7.30 2.39 4.25
CA TYR A 209 8.57 2.32 4.97
C TYR A 209 9.31 3.67 4.94
N GLU A 210 9.37 4.32 3.79
CA GLU A 210 10.05 5.61 3.61
C GLU A 210 9.35 6.76 4.34
N ALA A 211 8.01 6.77 4.39
CA ALA A 211 7.25 7.74 5.17
C ALA A 211 7.47 7.52 6.68
N ARG A 212 7.45 6.26 7.13
CA ARG A 212 7.79 5.89 8.51
C ARG A 212 9.21 6.32 8.86
N GLN A 213 10.21 6.11 8.00
CA GLN A 213 11.58 6.57 8.26
C GLN A 213 11.66 8.10 8.38
N ALA A 214 10.97 8.83 7.50
CA ALA A 214 10.89 10.29 7.61
C ALA A 214 10.24 10.76 8.92
N LEU A 215 9.22 10.04 9.41
CA LEU A 215 8.65 10.27 10.73
C LEU A 215 9.69 10.04 11.84
N LEU A 216 10.42 8.92 11.81
CA LEU A 216 11.42 8.60 12.83
C LEU A 216 12.56 9.64 12.86
N ASP A 217 13.04 10.07 11.70
CA ASP A 217 14.05 11.12 11.58
C ASP A 217 13.56 12.45 12.17
N LEU A 218 12.31 12.83 11.88
CA LEU A 218 11.69 14.01 12.46
C LEU A 218 11.59 13.90 13.98
N ARG A 219 11.09 12.77 14.49
CA ARG A 219 10.91 12.54 15.93
C ARG A 219 12.23 12.56 16.69
N ALA A 220 13.30 12.01 16.10
CA ALA A 220 14.64 12.07 16.67
C ALA A 220 15.13 13.52 16.87
N SER A 221 14.69 14.46 16.02
CA SER A 221 15.02 15.89 16.14
C SER A 221 14.17 16.67 17.15
N LEU A 222 12.97 16.18 17.49
CA LEU A 222 12.01 16.86 18.35
C LEU A 222 12.11 16.47 19.83
N GLY A 223 12.79 15.36 20.16
CA GLY A 223 12.88 14.82 21.52
C GLY A 223 11.66 13.97 21.93
N PRO A 224 11.52 13.61 23.22
CA PRO A 224 10.43 12.74 23.70
C PRO A 224 9.03 13.30 23.41
N SER A 225 8.07 12.43 23.10
CA SER A 225 6.64 12.79 22.98
C SER A 225 5.76 11.88 23.82
N GLY A 226 4.66 12.42 24.30
CA GLY A 226 3.52 11.67 24.81
C GLY A 226 2.61 11.15 23.68
N PRO A 227 1.66 10.27 24.02
CA PRO A 227 0.68 9.72 23.08
C PRO A 227 -0.29 10.77 22.52
N ASP A 228 -0.53 11.86 23.25
CA ASP A 228 -1.43 12.95 22.82
C ASP A 228 -0.77 13.99 21.91
N ASP A 229 0.56 13.95 21.76
CA ASP A 229 1.27 14.83 20.86
C ASP A 229 0.96 14.48 19.40
N LEU A 230 0.97 15.48 18.52
CA LEU A 230 0.80 15.28 17.09
C LEU A 230 2.01 14.52 16.50
N LEU A 231 1.74 13.61 15.56
CA LEU A 231 2.80 12.96 14.77
C LEU A 231 3.68 14.00 14.05
N LEU A 232 3.05 15.05 13.53
CA LEU A 232 3.70 16.21 12.94
C LEU A 232 3.32 17.47 13.74
N PRO A 233 4.25 18.08 14.49
CA PRO A 233 3.96 19.26 15.29
C PRO A 233 3.39 20.40 14.44
N ALA A 234 2.43 21.15 15.00
CA ALA A 234 1.70 22.18 14.26
C ALA A 234 2.60 23.25 13.62
N LYS A 235 3.69 23.63 14.29
CA LYS A 235 4.69 24.59 13.79
C LYS A 235 5.35 24.09 12.50
N ASP A 236 5.74 22.82 12.47
CA ASP A 236 6.41 22.22 11.32
C ASP A 236 5.39 21.87 10.23
N ALA A 237 4.15 21.59 10.61
CA ALA A 237 3.11 21.14 9.69
C ALA A 237 2.72 22.19 8.62
N ALA A 238 2.67 23.47 8.96
CA ALA A 238 2.25 24.52 8.00
C ALA A 238 3.32 24.77 6.92
N GLU A 239 4.58 24.90 7.33
CA GLU A 239 5.72 25.04 6.40
C GLU A 239 5.90 23.76 5.57
N ALA A 240 5.83 22.60 6.24
CA ALA A 240 5.96 21.32 5.57
C ALA A 240 4.86 21.07 4.54
N SER A 241 3.61 21.44 4.84
CA SER A 241 2.47 21.30 3.93
C SER A 241 2.67 22.13 2.67
N THR A 242 3.04 23.40 2.81
CA THR A 242 3.28 24.30 1.67
C THR A 242 4.40 23.76 0.77
N ALA A 243 5.52 23.35 1.37
CA ALA A 243 6.64 22.78 0.64
C ALA A 243 6.32 21.42 0.01
N ALA A 244 5.54 20.57 0.68
CA ALA A 244 5.11 19.27 0.15
C ALA A 244 4.17 19.44 -1.04
N LEU A 245 3.26 20.42 -1.00
CA LEU A 245 2.37 20.76 -2.13
C LEU A 245 3.17 21.28 -3.34
N ALA A 246 4.14 22.17 -3.11
CA ALA A 246 5.01 22.66 -4.16
C ALA A 246 5.85 21.53 -4.78
N ALA A 247 6.46 20.69 -3.96
CA ALA A 247 7.23 19.53 -4.41
C ALA A 247 6.36 18.51 -5.17
N GLY A 248 5.16 18.21 -4.66
CA GLY A 248 4.20 17.33 -5.33
C GLY A 248 3.77 17.86 -6.69
N SER A 249 3.48 19.15 -6.78
CA SER A 249 3.13 19.81 -8.06
C SER A 249 4.29 19.75 -9.06
N ALA A 250 5.53 19.96 -8.60
CA ALA A 250 6.72 19.84 -9.44
C ALA A 250 6.95 18.40 -9.94
N LEU A 251 6.73 17.40 -9.08
CA LEU A 251 6.82 15.98 -9.46
C LEU A 251 5.77 15.59 -10.50
N VAL A 252 4.53 16.03 -10.33
CA VAL A 252 3.45 15.81 -11.31
C VAL A 252 3.78 16.51 -12.64
N GLY A 253 4.29 17.75 -12.59
CA GLY A 253 4.75 18.47 -13.77
C GLY A 253 5.86 17.72 -14.52
N ALA A 254 6.91 17.32 -13.82
CA ALA A 254 8.01 16.54 -14.40
C ALA A 254 7.55 15.20 -14.98
N GLY A 255 6.64 14.50 -14.30
CA GLY A 255 6.05 13.25 -14.81
C GLY A 255 5.24 13.47 -16.09
N ASN A 256 4.44 14.54 -16.14
CA ASN A 256 3.71 14.91 -17.34
C ASN A 256 4.66 15.28 -18.49
N ASP A 257 5.74 16.01 -18.23
CA ASP A 257 6.73 16.38 -19.23
C ASP A 257 7.45 15.14 -19.81
N VAL A 258 7.81 14.19 -18.96
CA VAL A 258 8.37 12.89 -19.40
C VAL A 258 7.35 12.15 -20.27
N ASN A 259 6.09 12.05 -19.83
CA ASN A 259 5.03 11.39 -20.61
C ASN A 259 4.81 12.06 -21.97
N VAL A 260 4.72 13.39 -22.02
CA VAL A 260 4.56 14.16 -23.26
C VAL A 260 5.77 13.95 -24.17
N THR A 261 6.98 13.99 -23.62
CA THR A 261 8.22 13.77 -24.38
C THR A 261 8.27 12.35 -24.94
N LEU A 262 7.90 11.35 -24.15
CA LEU A 262 7.86 9.94 -24.58
C LEU A 262 6.82 9.74 -25.68
N CYS A 263 5.62 10.32 -25.54
CA CYS A 263 4.58 10.29 -26.57
C CYS A 263 5.04 10.96 -27.88
N ARG A 264 5.72 12.12 -27.79
CA ARG A 264 6.29 12.80 -28.97
C ARG A 264 7.37 11.95 -29.63
N ALA A 265 8.35 11.47 -28.88
CA ALA A 265 9.43 10.63 -29.39
C ALA A 265 8.91 9.34 -30.03
N THR A 266 7.90 8.71 -29.42
CA THR A 266 7.23 7.53 -29.98
C THR A 266 6.47 7.86 -31.27
N GLY A 267 5.77 9.00 -31.31
CA GLY A 267 5.09 9.49 -32.52
C GLY A 267 6.08 9.80 -33.65
N ASP A 268 7.20 10.45 -33.34
CA ASP A 268 8.25 10.77 -34.31
C ASP A 268 8.96 9.51 -34.80
N PHE A 269 9.18 8.54 -33.92
CA PHE A 269 9.65 7.20 -34.31
C PHE A 269 8.70 6.56 -35.33
N PHE A 270 7.39 6.51 -35.06
CA PHE A 270 6.43 5.94 -36.00
C PHE A 270 6.26 6.74 -37.29
N ARG A 271 6.42 8.07 -37.27
CA ARG A 271 6.45 8.89 -38.50
C ARG A 271 7.67 8.58 -39.36
N ALA A 272 8.84 8.42 -38.74
CA ALA A 272 10.09 8.16 -39.45
C ALA A 272 10.20 6.70 -39.94
N TRP A 273 9.71 5.75 -39.15
CA TRP A 273 9.89 4.32 -39.41
C TRP A 273 8.65 3.61 -39.95
N GLY A 274 7.48 4.25 -39.90
CA GLY A 274 6.19 3.64 -40.19
C GLY A 274 5.61 2.89 -38.98
N MET A 275 4.33 2.55 -39.03
CA MET A 275 3.70 1.70 -38.01
C MET A 275 4.41 0.34 -37.91
N PRO A 276 4.47 -0.30 -36.72
CA PRO A 276 4.97 -1.66 -36.59
C PRO A 276 4.27 -2.58 -37.61
N GLY A 277 5.04 -3.27 -38.44
CA GLY A 277 4.52 -4.12 -39.53
C GLY A 277 4.45 -3.46 -40.91
N ALA A 278 4.43 -2.12 -41.02
CA ALA A 278 4.27 -1.42 -42.31
C ALA A 278 5.41 -1.68 -43.32
N ARG A 279 6.59 -2.11 -42.86
CA ARG A 279 7.74 -2.48 -43.70
C ARG A 279 7.88 -3.99 -43.92
N PHE A 280 7.03 -4.81 -43.31
CA PHE A 280 7.01 -6.26 -43.55
C PHE A 280 6.20 -6.61 -44.81
N ASP A 281 5.15 -5.87 -45.13
CA ASP A 281 4.33 -6.09 -46.34
C ASP A 281 5.05 -5.69 -47.65
N ILE A 282 6.07 -4.82 -47.59
CA ILE A 282 6.77 -4.34 -48.79
C ILE A 282 7.74 -5.41 -49.36
N ARG A 283 8.12 -6.43 -48.56
CA ARG A 283 9.06 -7.48 -48.99
C ARG A 283 8.41 -8.71 -49.60
N THR A 284 7.09 -8.78 -49.67
CA THR A 284 6.34 -9.95 -50.19
C THR A 284 5.63 -9.69 -51.52
N ALA A 285 5.75 -8.51 -52.12
CA ALA A 285 5.30 -8.30 -53.49
C ALA A 285 6.30 -8.96 -54.46
N PRO A 286 5.92 -10.00 -55.23
CA PRO A 286 6.79 -10.55 -56.26
C PRO A 286 7.01 -9.50 -57.35
N ALA A 287 8.24 -9.38 -57.84
CA ALA A 287 8.53 -8.58 -59.02
C ALA A 287 7.71 -9.11 -60.19
N GLU A 288 6.80 -8.30 -60.73
CA GLU A 288 6.19 -8.55 -62.03
C GLU A 288 7.31 -8.51 -63.08
N GLU A 289 7.75 -9.69 -63.51
CA GLU A 289 8.47 -9.87 -64.76
C GLU A 289 7.51 -9.56 -65.91
N HIS A 290 7.66 -8.39 -66.52
CA HIS A 290 7.10 -8.12 -67.83
C HIS A 290 8.18 -8.34 -68.91
N PRO A 291 7.92 -9.16 -69.94
CA PRO A 291 8.77 -9.25 -71.13
C PRO A 291 8.73 -7.97 -71.97
#